data_AF-A0A4Q7IHB8-F1
#
_entry.id   AF-A0A4Q7IHB8-F1
#
_cell.length_a   1.000
_cell.length_b   1.000
_cell.length_c   1.000
_cell.angle_alpha   90.00
_cell.angle_beta   90.00
_cell.angle_gamma   90.00
#
_symmetry.space_group_name_H-M   'P 1'
#
loop_
_entity.id
_entity.type
_entity.pdbx_description
1 polymer ?
#
loop_
_entity_poly.entity_id
_entity_poly.type
_entity_poly.pdbx_seq_one_letter_code
_entity_poly.pdbx_strand_id
1 'polypeptide(L)'
;MWPQYAFWLETIEGEFVQPLYVTSAIATNNFTNKVAAKDPNQVFSSHMFMGEDAVGEDALVFLGEEPSTKDTRMRPESLPVFLHQLGVQADNGFYVPTDSKLAIDGYTGATMEDNFIYSVQLPGQLKGKYRVRFEINHSFDFNEFYSSDRFPEDPVYSGSGFSAQPSVIYQAIVDFDNAETLAQMFVVGRGHHSGQNGELYGDLENLTTALELVDRIIVSVNL
;
A
#
# COMPACT_ATOMS: atom_id res chain seq x y z
N MET A 1 5.50 10.69 -8.09
CA MET A 1 5.46 9.25 -7.73
C MET A 1 4.12 8.95 -7.09
N TRP A 2 3.61 7.74 -7.24
CA TRP A 2 2.21 7.45 -7.00
C TRP A 2 2.07 6.45 -5.85
N PRO A 3 1.52 6.83 -4.69
CA PRO A 3 1.30 5.89 -3.60
C PRO A 3 0.43 4.74 -4.08
N GLN A 4 0.74 3.54 -3.60
CA GLN A 4 -0.10 2.37 -3.79
C GLN A 4 -1.01 2.24 -2.59
N TYR A 5 -2.27 1.88 -2.84
CA TYR A 5 -3.23 1.72 -1.76
C TYR A 5 -4.38 0.80 -2.11
N ALA A 6 -5.02 0.26 -1.07
CA ALA A 6 -6.20 -0.57 -1.18
C ALA A 6 -7.18 -0.26 -0.06
N PHE A 7 -8.47 -0.33 -0.39
CA PHE A 7 -9.57 -0.42 0.56
C PHE A 7 -10.17 -1.81 0.48
N TRP A 8 -10.51 -2.40 1.61
CA TRP A 8 -11.22 -3.67 1.66
C TRP A 8 -12.14 -3.78 2.87
N LEU A 9 -13.01 -4.77 2.83
CA LEU A 9 -13.98 -5.07 3.87
C LEU A 9 -13.62 -6.38 4.57
N GLU A 10 -13.72 -6.38 5.89
CA GLU A 10 -13.55 -7.56 6.76
C GLU A 10 -14.72 -7.69 7.73
N THR A 11 -14.98 -8.91 8.19
CA THR A 11 -15.85 -9.15 9.35
C THR A 11 -15.20 -8.62 10.64
N ILE A 12 -15.97 -8.53 11.73
CA ILE A 12 -15.43 -8.17 13.06
C ILE A 12 -14.50 -9.28 13.61
N GLU A 13 -14.58 -10.47 13.05
CA GLU A 13 -13.71 -11.59 13.36
C GLU A 13 -12.39 -11.54 12.55
N GLY A 14 -12.30 -10.65 11.55
CA GLY A 14 -11.11 -10.45 10.73
C GLY A 14 -11.08 -11.29 9.45
N GLU A 15 -12.22 -11.90 9.07
CA GLU A 15 -12.32 -12.64 7.81
C GLU A 15 -12.43 -11.65 6.64
N PHE A 16 -11.66 -11.89 5.58
CA PHE A 16 -11.74 -11.12 4.35
C PHE A 16 -13.11 -11.29 3.70
N VAL A 17 -13.79 -10.18 3.39
CA VAL A 17 -15.06 -10.21 2.66
C VAL A 17 -14.80 -9.94 1.18
N GLN A 18 -14.29 -8.74 0.87
CA GLN A 18 -13.97 -8.35 -0.49
C GLN A 18 -13.10 -7.09 -0.52
N PRO A 19 -12.32 -6.89 -1.60
CA PRO A 19 -11.76 -5.60 -1.93
C PRO A 19 -12.86 -4.59 -2.29
N LEU A 20 -12.62 -3.31 -1.97
CA LEU A 20 -13.48 -2.17 -2.29
C LEU A 20 -12.84 -1.26 -3.33
N TYR A 21 -11.52 -1.08 -3.25
CA TYR A 21 -10.69 -0.33 -4.21
C TYR A 21 -9.26 -0.86 -4.14
N VAL A 22 -8.57 -0.94 -5.28
CA VAL A 22 -7.15 -1.31 -5.33
C VAL A 22 -6.50 -0.52 -6.47
N THR A 23 -5.33 0.07 -6.24
CA THR A 23 -4.58 0.75 -7.30
C THR A 23 -4.21 -0.21 -8.44
N SER A 24 -4.22 0.30 -9.67
CA SER A 24 -4.00 -0.52 -10.88
C SER A 24 -2.68 -1.29 -10.87
N ALA A 25 -1.59 -0.68 -10.39
CA ALA A 25 -0.28 -1.35 -10.35
C ALA A 25 -0.27 -2.58 -9.43
N ILE A 26 -0.97 -2.53 -8.29
CA ILE A 26 -1.14 -3.67 -7.38
C ILE A 26 -1.97 -4.76 -8.04
N ALA A 27 -3.07 -4.38 -8.68
CA ALA A 27 -4.03 -5.31 -9.26
C ALA A 27 -3.50 -6.11 -10.46
N THR A 28 -2.56 -5.50 -11.19
CA THR A 28 -2.01 -6.05 -12.44
C THR A 28 -0.54 -6.47 -12.30
N ASN A 29 0.05 -6.31 -11.11
CA ASN A 29 1.50 -6.41 -10.88
C ASN A 29 2.30 -5.58 -11.90
N ASN A 30 1.85 -4.36 -12.20
CA ASN A 30 2.45 -3.52 -13.23
C ASN A 30 3.54 -2.60 -12.66
N PHE A 31 4.59 -3.21 -12.09
CA PHE A 31 5.78 -2.53 -11.56
C PHE A 31 6.94 -2.59 -12.57
N THR A 32 6.77 -1.94 -13.73
CA THR A 32 7.66 -2.11 -14.88
C THR A 32 8.85 -1.15 -14.88
N ASN A 33 8.74 -0.02 -14.19
CA ASN A 33 9.77 1.01 -14.11
C ASN A 33 11.07 0.46 -13.49
N LYS A 34 12.21 0.74 -14.13
CA LYS A 34 13.54 0.47 -13.58
C LYS A 34 14.16 1.76 -13.09
N VAL A 35 14.46 1.80 -11.81
CA VAL A 35 15.15 2.91 -11.16
C VAL A 35 16.37 2.35 -10.45
N ALA A 36 17.49 3.05 -10.54
CA ALA A 36 18.71 2.74 -9.80
C ALA A 36 19.27 4.00 -9.14
N ALA A 37 20.03 3.84 -8.06
CA ALA A 37 20.79 4.94 -7.49
C ALA A 37 21.90 5.36 -8.46
N LYS A 38 22.10 6.68 -8.60
CA LYS A 38 23.17 7.25 -9.43
C LYS A 38 24.54 6.99 -8.83
N ASP A 39 24.67 7.11 -7.51
CA ASP A 39 25.81 6.62 -6.74
C ASP A 39 25.39 5.37 -5.96
N PRO A 40 25.90 4.17 -6.31
CA PRO A 40 25.59 2.93 -5.60
C PRO A 40 25.98 2.90 -4.12
N ASN A 41 26.87 3.80 -3.68
CA ASN A 41 27.31 3.88 -2.28
C ASN A 41 26.53 4.91 -1.47
N GLN A 42 25.64 5.67 -2.10
CA GLN A 42 24.83 6.67 -1.41
C GLN A 42 23.75 5.98 -0.58
N VAL A 43 23.70 6.32 0.70
CA VAL A 43 22.62 5.91 1.61
C VAL A 43 21.55 7.00 1.62
N PHE A 44 20.31 6.63 1.30
CA PHE A 44 19.15 7.49 1.42
C PHE A 44 18.58 7.37 2.84
N SER A 45 18.57 8.48 3.57
CA SER A 45 18.09 8.56 4.97
C SER A 45 17.07 9.69 5.17
N SER A 46 16.58 10.26 4.07
CA SER A 46 15.55 11.30 4.04
C SER A 46 14.61 11.05 2.86
N HIS A 47 13.40 11.61 2.94
CA HIS A 47 12.41 11.45 1.89
C HIS A 47 12.96 11.95 0.55
N MET A 48 12.85 11.16 -0.53
CA MET A 48 13.51 11.49 -1.80
C MET A 48 13.00 12.77 -2.47
N PHE A 49 11.70 13.07 -2.36
CA PHE A 49 11.06 14.17 -3.10
C PHE A 49 10.48 15.31 -2.25
N MET A 50 10.46 15.20 -0.93
CA MET A 50 9.75 16.12 -0.04
C MET A 50 10.61 16.41 1.20
N GLY A 51 10.50 17.63 1.74
CA GLY A 51 11.29 18.10 2.88
C GLY A 51 12.52 18.91 2.49
N GLU A 52 13.09 19.64 3.46
CA GLU A 52 14.27 20.51 3.25
C GLU A 52 15.53 19.71 2.89
N ASP A 53 15.62 18.47 3.39
CA ASP A 53 16.75 17.56 3.17
C ASP A 53 16.46 16.51 2.07
N ALA A 54 15.51 16.78 1.17
CA ALA A 54 15.17 15.86 0.10
C ALA A 54 16.37 15.63 -0.82
N VAL A 55 16.71 14.35 -1.05
CA VAL A 55 17.87 13.97 -1.87
C VAL A 55 17.67 14.35 -3.34
N GLY A 56 16.41 14.43 -3.79
CA GLY A 56 16.01 14.84 -5.14
C GLY A 56 16.07 13.71 -6.17
N GLU A 57 15.31 13.87 -7.26
CA GLU A 57 15.29 12.93 -8.41
C GLU A 57 16.67 12.74 -9.05
N ASP A 58 17.57 13.72 -8.91
CA ASP A 58 18.92 13.69 -9.48
C ASP A 58 19.83 12.58 -8.92
N ALA A 59 19.46 12.00 -7.78
CA ALA A 59 20.15 10.85 -7.20
C ALA A 59 19.66 9.50 -7.76
N LEU A 60 18.65 9.52 -8.62
CA LEU A 60 18.10 8.34 -9.27
C LEU A 60 18.34 8.39 -10.79
N VAL A 61 18.49 7.21 -11.39
CA VAL A 61 18.57 7.05 -12.83
C VAL A 61 17.41 6.17 -13.28
N PHE A 62 16.56 6.71 -14.15
CA PHE A 62 15.54 5.93 -14.83
C PHE A 62 16.18 5.12 -15.95
N LEU A 63 16.09 3.80 -15.85
CA LEU A 63 16.70 2.85 -16.80
C LEU A 63 15.70 2.35 -17.85
N GLY A 64 14.47 2.85 -17.85
CA GLY A 64 13.39 2.45 -18.76
C GLY A 64 12.33 1.56 -18.12
N GLU A 65 11.40 1.08 -18.94
CA GLU A 65 10.38 0.10 -18.56
C GLU A 65 10.76 -1.29 -19.08
N GLU A 66 10.58 -2.33 -18.27
CA GLU A 66 10.76 -3.72 -18.70
C GLU A 66 9.56 -4.62 -18.33
N PRO A 67 8.45 -4.53 -19.08
CA PRO A 67 7.22 -5.27 -18.78
C PRO A 67 7.37 -6.79 -18.75
N SER A 68 8.31 -7.34 -19.53
CA SER A 68 8.59 -8.78 -19.57
C SER A 68 9.16 -9.33 -18.26
N THR A 69 9.64 -8.47 -17.36
CA THR A 69 10.22 -8.85 -16.06
C THR A 69 9.29 -8.58 -14.88
N LYS A 70 8.03 -8.21 -15.12
CA LYS A 70 7.09 -7.83 -14.05
C LYS A 70 6.92 -8.93 -12.99
N ASP A 71 6.89 -10.20 -13.41
CA ASP A 71 6.67 -11.33 -12.51
C ASP A 71 7.93 -11.76 -11.75
N THR A 72 9.11 -11.21 -12.11
CA THR A 72 10.35 -11.34 -11.34
C THR A 72 10.65 -10.12 -10.48
N ARG A 73 9.82 -9.07 -10.57
CA ARG A 73 9.97 -7.77 -9.87
C ARG A 73 8.71 -7.39 -9.11
N MET A 74 8.10 -8.38 -8.48
CA MET A 74 6.95 -8.19 -7.60
C MET A 74 7.34 -7.35 -6.39
N ARG A 75 6.36 -6.61 -5.87
CA ARG A 75 6.53 -5.68 -4.74
C ARG A 75 5.67 -6.16 -3.56
N PRO A 76 5.98 -7.29 -2.90
CA PRO A 76 5.18 -7.79 -1.78
C PRO A 76 5.12 -6.79 -0.60
N GLU A 77 6.11 -5.92 -0.49
CA GLU A 77 6.19 -4.84 0.49
C GLU A 77 5.21 -3.69 0.26
N SER A 78 4.58 -3.63 -0.92
CA SER A 78 3.75 -2.49 -1.30
C SER A 78 2.47 -2.39 -0.48
N LEU A 79 1.74 -3.49 -0.27
CA LEU A 79 0.52 -3.54 0.55
C LEU A 79 0.41 -4.89 1.28
N PRO A 80 1.37 -5.24 2.14
CA PRO A 80 1.52 -6.59 2.66
C PRO A 80 0.31 -7.10 3.44
N VAL A 81 -0.39 -6.26 4.21
CA VAL A 81 -1.55 -6.72 4.98
C VAL A 81 -2.69 -7.09 4.04
N PHE A 82 -3.04 -6.21 3.12
CA PHE A 82 -4.06 -6.44 2.10
C PHE A 82 -3.73 -7.65 1.22
N LEU A 83 -2.49 -7.74 0.74
CA LEU A 83 -2.06 -8.78 -0.20
C LEU A 83 -2.12 -10.19 0.41
N HIS A 84 -1.67 -10.34 1.66
CA HIS A 84 -1.79 -11.61 2.38
C HIS A 84 -3.26 -11.93 2.69
N GLN A 85 -4.06 -10.93 3.05
CA GLN A 85 -5.50 -11.10 3.30
C GLN A 85 -6.27 -11.51 2.03
N LEU A 86 -5.85 -10.99 0.88
CA LEU A 86 -6.39 -11.37 -0.43
C LEU A 86 -6.04 -12.84 -0.79
N GLY A 87 -4.91 -13.35 -0.30
CA GLY A 87 -4.55 -14.76 -0.40
C GLY A 87 -4.20 -15.26 -1.81
N VAL A 88 -4.00 -14.36 -2.79
CA VAL A 88 -3.63 -14.71 -4.16
C VAL A 88 -2.10 -14.79 -4.26
N GLN A 89 -1.58 -16.01 -4.36
CA GLN A 89 -0.15 -16.29 -4.44
C GLN A 89 0.30 -16.52 -5.89
N ALA A 90 1.41 -15.91 -6.28
CA ALA A 90 2.08 -16.16 -7.54
C ALA A 90 3.00 -17.39 -7.48
N ASP A 91 3.47 -17.86 -8.64
CA ASP A 91 4.33 -19.05 -8.75
C ASP A 91 5.64 -18.93 -7.96
N ASN A 92 6.14 -17.71 -7.75
CA ASN A 92 7.34 -17.44 -6.96
C ASN A 92 7.09 -17.41 -5.44
N GLY A 93 5.85 -17.64 -4.99
CA GLY A 93 5.46 -17.70 -3.60
C GLY A 93 5.05 -16.36 -2.98
N PHE A 94 5.16 -15.23 -3.69
CA PHE A 94 4.68 -13.95 -3.18
C PHE A 94 3.17 -13.82 -3.32
N TYR A 95 2.56 -13.16 -2.33
CA TYR A 95 1.16 -12.75 -2.40
C TYR A 95 1.04 -11.49 -3.26
N VAL A 96 1.11 -11.62 -4.58
CA VAL A 96 0.93 -10.50 -5.53
C VAL A 96 0.15 -11.03 -6.76
N PRO A 97 -0.98 -10.41 -7.14
CA PRO A 97 -1.78 -10.86 -8.30
C PRO A 97 -1.07 -10.63 -9.64
N THR A 98 -0.98 -11.64 -10.52
CA THR A 98 -0.22 -11.54 -11.79
C THR A 98 -1.05 -11.23 -13.05
N ASP A 99 -2.36 -11.52 -13.04
CA ASP A 99 -3.12 -11.73 -14.27
C ASP A 99 -4.45 -10.95 -14.36
N SER A 100 -4.57 -9.79 -13.70
CA SER A 100 -5.84 -9.03 -13.66
C SER A 100 -7.03 -9.85 -13.11
N LYS A 101 -6.76 -10.97 -12.42
CA LYS A 101 -7.76 -11.92 -11.90
C LYS A 101 -8.61 -11.35 -10.78
N LEU A 102 -8.17 -10.26 -10.17
CA LEU A 102 -9.11 -9.43 -9.44
C LEU A 102 -10.02 -8.78 -10.48
N ALA A 103 -11.14 -9.43 -10.80
CA ALA A 103 -12.18 -8.86 -11.65
C ALA A 103 -13.08 -8.01 -10.74
N ILE A 104 -12.70 -6.75 -10.55
CA ILE A 104 -13.50 -5.75 -9.82
C ILE A 104 -13.75 -4.62 -10.80
N ASP A 105 -15.01 -4.21 -10.98
CA ASP A 105 -15.42 -3.19 -11.95
C ASP A 105 -14.82 -1.78 -11.68
N GLY A 106 -14.08 -1.59 -10.59
CA GLY A 106 -13.67 -0.30 -10.06
C GLY A 106 -12.22 0.13 -10.31
N TYR A 107 -11.47 -0.52 -11.20
CA TYR A 107 -10.02 -0.30 -11.34
C TYR A 107 -9.54 1.07 -11.81
N THR A 108 -10.45 1.95 -12.17
CA THR A 108 -10.09 3.09 -13.00
C THR A 108 -10.45 4.38 -12.27
N GLY A 109 -9.44 5.23 -12.07
CA GLY A 109 -9.69 6.64 -12.37
C GLY A 109 -8.84 7.67 -11.65
N ALA A 110 -8.36 7.42 -10.44
CA ALA A 110 -7.64 8.46 -9.72
C ALA A 110 -6.50 7.87 -8.91
N THR A 111 -5.27 8.12 -9.36
CA THR A 111 -4.21 8.25 -8.37
C THR A 111 -4.51 9.49 -7.56
N MET A 112 -4.45 9.38 -6.24
CA MET A 112 -4.82 10.45 -5.32
C MET A 112 -3.79 11.59 -5.42
N GLU A 113 -4.04 12.58 -6.28
CA GLU A 113 -3.30 13.86 -6.27
C GLU A 113 -3.90 14.84 -5.25
N ASP A 114 -5.19 14.68 -4.91
CA ASP A 114 -5.96 15.54 -4.01
C ASP A 114 -7.14 14.74 -3.41
N ASN A 115 -7.98 15.42 -2.63
CA ASN A 115 -9.21 14.91 -2.04
C ASN A 115 -10.16 14.34 -3.10
N PHE A 116 -10.73 13.17 -2.82
CA PHE A 116 -11.71 12.53 -3.70
C PHE A 116 -12.82 11.84 -2.91
N ILE A 117 -13.93 11.59 -3.58
CA ILE A 117 -15.02 10.76 -3.08
C ILE A 117 -15.08 9.53 -3.98
N TYR A 118 -15.04 8.35 -3.37
CA TYR A 118 -15.21 7.09 -4.05
C TYR A 118 -16.46 6.37 -3.52
N SER A 119 -17.24 5.79 -4.43
CA SER A 119 -18.45 5.06 -4.10
C SER A 119 -18.42 3.73 -4.82
N VAL A 120 -18.66 2.66 -4.06
CA VAL A 120 -18.70 1.29 -4.56
C VAL A 120 -20.03 0.66 -4.18
N GLN A 121 -20.62 -0.09 -5.11
CA GLN A 121 -21.82 -0.86 -4.86
C GLN A 121 -21.43 -2.30 -4.50
N LEU A 122 -21.92 -2.78 -3.37
CA LEU A 122 -21.71 -4.16 -2.96
C LEU A 122 -22.70 -5.08 -3.69
N PRO A 123 -22.29 -6.29 -4.12
CA PRO A 123 -23.14 -7.20 -4.89
C PRO A 123 -24.29 -7.79 -4.07
N GLY A 124 -24.23 -7.72 -2.73
CA GLY A 124 -25.25 -8.25 -1.83
C GLY A 124 -25.51 -7.33 -0.64
N GLN A 125 -26.67 -7.53 -0.01
CA GLN A 125 -27.03 -6.80 1.20
C GLN A 125 -26.28 -7.37 2.41
N LEU A 126 -25.41 -6.56 3.00
CA LEU A 126 -24.74 -6.88 4.26
C LEU A 126 -25.60 -6.45 5.46
N LYS A 127 -25.38 -7.08 6.62
CA LYS A 127 -26.08 -6.78 7.88
C LYS A 127 -25.10 -6.72 9.04
N GLY A 128 -25.39 -5.86 10.00
CA GLY A 128 -24.55 -5.66 11.18
C GLY A 128 -23.22 -4.96 10.86
N LYS A 129 -22.22 -5.22 11.71
CA LYS A 129 -20.97 -4.46 11.73
C LYS A 129 -19.86 -5.13 10.93
N TYR A 130 -19.08 -4.31 10.23
CA TYR A 130 -17.90 -4.73 9.48
C TYR A 130 -16.75 -3.75 9.72
N ARG A 131 -15.53 -4.21 9.49
CA ARG A 131 -14.36 -3.33 9.41
C ARG A 131 -14.13 -2.93 7.97
N VAL A 132 -13.99 -1.63 7.75
CA VAL A 132 -13.40 -1.10 6.52
C VAL A 132 -11.94 -0.83 6.83
N ARG A 133 -11.06 -1.36 5.99
CA ARG A 133 -9.62 -1.23 6.09
C ARG A 133 -9.11 -0.42 4.91
N PHE A 134 -8.04 0.31 5.17
CA PHE A 134 -7.30 1.04 4.15
C PHE A 134 -5.81 0.87 4.43
N GLU A 135 -5.05 0.49 3.42
CA GLU A 135 -3.59 0.40 3.49
C GLU A 135 -2.99 1.26 2.40
N ILE A 136 -1.97 2.04 2.74
CA ILE A 136 -1.25 2.91 1.81
C ILE A 136 0.25 2.77 2.02
N ASN A 137 1.00 2.77 0.91
CA ASN A 137 2.45 2.84 0.90
C ASN A 137 2.93 3.82 -0.16
N HIS A 138 4.02 4.52 0.17
CA HIS A 138 4.73 5.40 -0.73
C HIS A 138 6.18 4.94 -0.82
N SER A 139 6.59 4.41 -1.97
CA SER A 139 7.99 4.03 -2.20
C SER A 139 8.89 5.26 -2.09
N PHE A 140 10.19 5.05 -1.81
CA PHE A 140 11.20 6.12 -1.68
C PHE A 140 10.99 7.12 -0.53
N ASP A 141 10.06 6.81 0.38
CA ASP A 141 9.79 7.58 1.59
C ASP A 141 10.78 7.22 2.72
N PHE A 142 12.09 7.47 2.52
CA PHE A 142 13.12 7.12 3.50
C PHE A 142 13.13 8.09 4.70
N ASN A 143 13.63 7.61 5.83
CA ASN A 143 13.96 8.43 6.99
C ASN A 143 15.21 7.89 7.70
N GLU A 144 15.56 8.47 8.85
CA GLU A 144 16.77 8.07 9.59
C GLU A 144 16.75 6.59 10.00
N PHE A 145 15.58 6.06 10.38
CA PHE A 145 15.45 4.66 10.80
C PHE A 145 15.32 3.70 9.62
N TYR A 146 14.43 4.04 8.68
CA TYR A 146 14.16 3.33 7.43
C TYR A 146 15.04 3.93 6.33
N SER A 147 16.36 3.84 6.51
CA SER A 147 17.36 4.23 5.52
C SER A 147 17.51 3.14 4.45
N SER A 148 18.05 3.46 3.27
CA SER A 148 18.18 2.50 2.17
C SER A 148 19.12 1.32 2.44
N ASP A 149 20.03 1.46 3.41
CA ASP A 149 20.94 0.41 3.87
C ASP A 149 20.42 -0.33 5.12
N ARG A 150 19.21 0.00 5.57
CA ARG A 150 18.55 -0.71 6.65
C ARG A 150 18.23 -2.14 6.22
N PHE A 151 18.27 -3.07 7.17
CA PHE A 151 18.00 -4.49 6.94
C PHE A 151 18.85 -5.09 5.79
N PRO A 152 20.20 -5.09 5.91
CA PRO A 152 21.10 -5.52 4.83
C PRO A 152 20.93 -7.00 4.43
N GLU A 153 20.38 -7.81 5.33
CA GLU A 153 20.09 -9.23 5.08
C GLU A 153 18.70 -9.46 4.47
N ASP A 154 17.90 -8.40 4.29
CA ASP A 154 16.60 -8.46 3.64
C ASP A 154 16.69 -7.99 2.18
N PRO A 155 16.68 -8.91 1.20
CA PRO A 155 16.85 -8.56 -0.21
C PRO A 155 15.65 -7.87 -0.84
N VAL A 156 14.46 -7.92 -0.21
CA VAL A 156 13.30 -7.16 -0.69
C VAL A 156 13.49 -5.69 -0.32
N TYR A 157 13.88 -5.44 0.94
CA TYR A 157 14.10 -4.08 1.44
C TYR A 157 15.35 -3.42 0.86
N SER A 158 16.51 -4.04 1.09
CA SER A 158 17.82 -3.51 0.71
C SER A 158 18.18 -3.77 -0.76
N GLY A 159 17.27 -4.43 -1.49
CA GLY A 159 17.37 -4.62 -2.93
C GLY A 159 17.05 -3.37 -3.74
N SER A 160 16.71 -3.57 -5.01
CA SER A 160 16.33 -2.48 -5.93
C SER A 160 14.91 -1.92 -5.71
N GLY A 161 14.26 -2.30 -4.61
CA GLY A 161 12.86 -1.99 -4.32
C GLY A 161 12.61 -0.54 -3.92
N PHE A 162 13.58 0.09 -3.23
CA PHE A 162 13.40 1.38 -2.56
C PHE A 162 12.15 1.40 -1.67
N SER A 163 11.99 0.32 -0.88
CA SER A 163 10.82 0.06 -0.02
C SER A 163 10.59 1.13 1.04
N ALA A 164 11.69 1.66 1.62
CA ALA A 164 11.70 2.79 2.53
C ALA A 164 10.78 2.60 3.76
N GLN A 165 9.99 3.59 4.18
CA GLN A 165 9.02 3.42 5.26
C GLN A 165 7.92 2.38 4.89
N PRO A 166 7.50 1.53 5.83
CA PRO A 166 6.46 0.51 5.59
C PRO A 166 5.08 1.13 5.33
N SER A 167 4.15 0.31 4.82
CA SER A 167 2.76 0.70 4.64
C SER A 167 2.07 1.06 5.97
N VAL A 168 1.11 1.99 5.91
CA VAL A 168 0.27 2.41 7.05
C VAL A 168 -1.16 1.91 6.85
N ILE A 169 -1.75 1.35 7.91
CA ILE A 169 -3.09 0.80 7.90
C ILE A 169 -4.02 1.67 8.73
N TYR A 170 -5.14 2.05 8.12
CA TYR A 170 -6.26 2.74 8.76
C TYR A 170 -7.46 1.80 8.86
N GLN A 171 -8.33 2.06 9.83
CA GLN A 171 -9.54 1.27 10.06
C GLN A 171 -10.71 2.15 10.49
N ALA A 172 -11.91 1.82 10.02
CA ALA A 172 -13.19 2.22 10.61
C ALA A 172 -14.09 0.99 10.79
N ILE A 173 -15.06 1.10 11.70
CA ILE A 173 -16.16 0.14 11.82
C ILE A 173 -17.40 0.81 11.24
N VAL A 174 -18.06 0.13 10.30
CA VAL A 174 -19.34 0.54 9.72
C VAL A 174 -20.43 -0.43 10.16
N ASP A 175 -21.66 0.06 10.28
CA ASP A 175 -22.83 -0.73 10.67
C ASP A 175 -23.90 -0.62 9.59
N PHE A 176 -24.11 -1.71 8.84
CA PHE A 176 -25.09 -1.75 7.76
C PHE A 176 -26.54 -1.75 8.27
N ASP A 177 -26.76 -2.03 9.56
CA ASP A 177 -28.08 -1.88 10.18
C ASP A 177 -28.33 -0.41 10.61
N ASN A 178 -27.29 0.43 10.66
CA ASN A 178 -27.32 1.83 11.09
C ASN A 178 -26.56 2.75 10.10
N ALA A 179 -27.01 2.74 8.84
CA ALA A 179 -26.29 3.31 7.70
C ALA A 179 -26.10 4.84 7.71
N GLU A 180 -26.84 5.60 8.53
CA GLU A 180 -26.72 7.07 8.60
C GLU A 180 -25.42 7.57 9.28
N THR A 181 -24.52 6.67 9.67
CA THR A 181 -23.32 7.01 10.45
C THR A 181 -22.12 7.29 9.55
N LEU A 182 -21.56 8.48 9.66
CA LEU A 182 -20.21 8.78 9.15
C LEU A 182 -19.16 8.21 10.11
N ALA A 183 -18.31 7.32 9.62
CA ALA A 183 -17.22 6.72 10.38
C ALA A 183 -15.87 7.28 9.93
N GLN A 184 -15.14 7.92 10.83
CA GLN A 184 -13.75 8.33 10.59
C GLN A 184 -12.82 7.12 10.72
N MET A 185 -11.86 6.99 9.80
CA MET A 185 -10.80 5.98 9.93
C MET A 185 -9.65 6.51 10.77
N PHE A 186 -9.05 5.62 11.56
CA PHE A 186 -7.87 5.90 12.38
C PHE A 186 -6.74 4.95 12.03
N VAL A 187 -5.49 5.41 12.16
CA VAL A 187 -4.32 4.54 12.05
C VAL A 187 -4.40 3.47 13.13
N VAL A 188 -4.20 2.22 12.73
CA VAL A 188 -4.23 1.04 13.61
C VAL A 188 -2.93 0.24 13.58
N GLY A 189 -2.01 0.57 12.68
CA GLY A 189 -0.71 -0.07 12.61
C GLY A 189 -0.02 0.12 11.28
N ARG A 190 1.04 -0.64 11.08
CA ARG A 190 1.84 -0.72 9.86
C ARG A 190 1.98 -2.15 9.36
N GLY A 191 2.31 -2.32 8.09
CA GLY A 191 2.68 -3.60 7.51
C GLY A 191 4.13 -3.99 7.80
N HIS A 192 4.52 -5.18 7.34
CA HIS A 192 5.93 -5.58 7.33
C HIS A 192 6.71 -4.80 6.26
N HIS A 193 7.87 -4.23 6.62
CA HIS A 193 8.70 -3.38 5.73
C HIS A 193 9.12 -4.05 4.41
N SER A 194 9.11 -5.38 4.37
CA SER A 194 9.43 -6.21 3.19
C SER A 194 8.29 -7.11 2.73
N GLY A 195 7.12 -6.99 3.37
CA GLY A 195 5.96 -7.83 3.08
C GLY A 195 6.12 -9.35 3.28
N GLN A 196 7.04 -9.76 4.15
CA GLN A 196 7.27 -11.17 4.50
C GLN A 196 6.02 -11.84 5.10
N ASN A 197 5.14 -11.07 5.74
CA ASN A 197 3.87 -11.51 6.30
C ASN A 197 2.79 -10.41 6.18
N GLY A 198 1.54 -10.82 6.42
CA GLY A 198 0.37 -9.93 6.49
C GLY A 198 0.04 -9.45 7.91
N GLU A 199 0.98 -9.48 8.85
CA GLU A 199 0.71 -9.08 10.23
C GLU A 199 0.56 -7.57 10.35
N LEU A 200 -0.34 -7.15 11.25
CA LEU A 200 -0.53 -5.76 11.63
C LEU A 200 0.35 -5.43 12.84
N TYR A 201 1.34 -4.57 12.65
CA TYR A 201 2.24 -4.14 13.71
C TYR A 201 1.78 -2.81 14.31
N GLY A 202 1.68 -2.74 15.64
CA GLY A 202 1.20 -1.54 16.35
C GLY A 202 2.28 -0.49 16.64
N ASP A 203 3.54 -0.75 16.31
CA ASP A 203 4.67 0.15 16.53
C ASP A 203 4.78 1.16 15.38
N LEU A 204 4.69 2.45 15.71
CA LEU A 204 4.63 3.56 14.77
C LEU A 204 5.75 4.59 15.02
N GLU A 205 6.57 4.39 16.06
CA GLU A 205 7.54 5.37 16.56
C GLU A 205 8.64 5.73 15.56
N ASN A 206 8.90 4.87 14.58
CA ASN A 206 9.91 5.09 13.55
C ASN A 206 9.32 5.60 12.23
N LEU A 207 8.01 5.84 12.18
CA LEU A 207 7.34 6.43 11.01
C LEU A 207 7.29 7.95 11.17
N THR A 208 7.54 8.63 10.05
CA THR A 208 7.53 10.09 9.94
C THR A 208 6.50 10.48 8.87
N THR A 209 6.97 10.84 7.67
CA THR A 209 6.19 11.26 6.51
C THR A 209 5.15 10.23 6.05
N ALA A 210 5.36 8.95 6.31
CA ALA A 210 4.38 7.90 6.02
C ALA A 210 3.05 8.12 6.77
N LEU A 211 3.07 8.71 7.97
CA LEU A 211 1.88 9.05 8.76
C LEU A 211 1.18 10.33 8.26
N GLU A 212 1.83 11.10 7.38
CA GLU A 212 1.34 12.37 6.86
C GLU A 212 0.72 12.24 5.46
N LEU A 213 0.82 11.05 4.84
CA LEU A 213 0.28 10.77 3.50
C LEU A 213 -1.24 10.97 3.40
N VAL A 214 -1.96 10.89 4.52
CA VAL A 214 -3.41 11.00 4.57
C VAL A 214 -3.82 11.87 5.76
N ASP A 215 -4.43 13.02 5.48
CA ASP A 215 -5.04 13.87 6.52
C ASP A 215 -6.24 13.17 7.17
N ARG A 216 -7.13 12.62 6.34
CA ARG A 216 -8.42 12.11 6.83
C ARG A 216 -9.11 11.20 5.84
N ILE A 217 -9.80 10.19 6.38
CA ILE A 217 -10.71 9.33 5.64
C ILE A 217 -12.02 9.23 6.40
N ILE A 218 -13.12 9.44 5.69
CA ILE A 218 -14.48 9.28 6.20
C ILE A 218 -15.18 8.24 5.34
N VAL A 219 -15.83 7.29 5.99
CA VAL A 219 -16.58 6.22 5.35
C VAL A 219 -18.04 6.34 5.75
N SER A 220 -18.93 6.18 4.78
CA SER A 220 -20.36 6.05 5.00
C SER A 220 -20.87 4.86 4.20
N VAL A 221 -21.93 4.23 4.69
CA VAL A 221 -22.64 3.18 3.95
C VAL A 221 -24.04 3.70 3.62
N ASN A 222 -24.52 3.47 2.40
CA ASN A 222 -25.87 3.85 2.00
C ASN A 222 -26.67 2.57 1.70
N LEU A 223 -27.95 2.57 2.07
CA LEU A 223 -28.89 1.47 1.81
C LEU A 223 -29.59 1.63 0.45
#